data_AF-A0A4U4ELS4-F1
#
_entry.id   AF-A0A4U4ELS4-F1
#
_cell.length_a   1.000
_cell.length_b   1.000
_cell.length_c   1.000
_cell.angle_alpha   90.00
_cell.angle_beta   90.00
_cell.angle_gamma   90.00
#
_symmetry.space_group_name_H-M   'P 1'
#
loop_
_entity.id
_entity.type
_entity.pdbx_description
1 polymer ?
#
loop_
_entity_poly.entity_id
_entity_poly.type
_entity_poly.pdbx_seq_one_letter_code
_entity_poly.pdbx_strand_id
1 'polypeptide(L)'
;MDSFDEIAIKKYLSLSLQVHRLELKRKQLRQEFYSQNMATHMEYHRVRKDTYEMIVKGFRPDREVEKLLTNIDALDRRIDRYLFRQKHFKVFWASLTSLERSFLIERYINPNTVMCPQCLIEKVLDEINEIETAICFREGIEPDNENNEILEDAEENLERMCDFFAI
;
A
#
# COMPACT_ATOMS: atom_id res chain seq x y z
N MET A 1 -13.97 11.28 -16.46
CA MET A 1 -12.97 10.36 -15.89
C MET A 1 -12.66 10.90 -14.53
N ASP A 2 -12.87 10.10 -13.50
CA ASP A 2 -12.75 10.56 -12.14
C ASP A 2 -11.28 10.64 -11.74
N SER A 3 -10.94 11.58 -10.85
CA SER A 3 -9.56 11.73 -10.38
C SER A 3 -9.02 10.44 -9.75
N PHE A 4 -9.91 9.58 -9.25
CA PHE A 4 -9.57 8.30 -8.65
C PHE A 4 -9.10 7.27 -9.70
N ASP A 5 -9.76 7.20 -10.85
CA ASP A 5 -9.41 6.30 -11.95
C ASP A 5 -7.98 6.55 -12.45
N GLU A 6 -7.63 7.82 -12.60
CA GLU A 6 -6.29 8.22 -13.04
C GLU A 6 -5.21 7.81 -12.02
N ILE A 7 -5.52 7.92 -10.73
CA ILE A 7 -4.61 7.50 -9.66
C ILE A 7 -4.45 5.97 -9.67
N ALA A 8 -5.54 5.22 -9.87
CA ALA A 8 -5.52 3.76 -9.93
C ALA A 8 -4.62 3.27 -11.07
N ILE A 9 -4.80 3.81 -12.29
CA ILE A 9 -3.98 3.45 -13.45
C ILE A 9 -2.50 3.76 -13.19
N LYS A 10 -2.19 4.95 -12.65
CA LYS A 10 -0.81 5.34 -12.31
C LYS A 10 -0.18 4.39 -11.28
N LYS A 11 -0.94 3.95 -10.27
CA LYS A 11 -0.47 2.97 -9.28
C LYS A 11 -0.13 1.64 -9.96
N TYR A 12 -1.00 1.15 -10.84
CA TYR A 12 -0.80 -0.12 -11.55
C TYR A 12 0.42 -0.09 -12.49
N LEU A 13 0.62 1.02 -13.19
CA LEU A 13 1.82 1.23 -14.02
C LEU A 13 3.12 1.30 -13.20
N SER A 14 3.04 1.63 -11.91
CA SER A 14 4.20 1.77 -11.01
C SER A 14 4.36 0.63 -9.99
N LEU A 15 3.66 -0.50 -10.16
CA LEU A 15 3.69 -1.63 -9.23
C LEU A 15 5.10 -2.18 -8.96
N SER A 16 5.95 -2.26 -9.98
CA SER A 16 7.35 -2.71 -9.82
C SER A 16 8.14 -1.84 -8.84
N LEU A 17 7.97 -0.52 -8.95
CA LEU A 17 8.62 0.43 -8.06
C LEU A 17 8.07 0.31 -6.63
N GLN A 18 6.77 0.09 -6.48
CA GLN A 18 6.14 -0.07 -5.16
C GLN A 18 6.61 -1.34 -4.46
N VAL A 19 6.68 -2.47 -5.16
CA VAL A 19 7.26 -3.72 -4.63
C VAL A 19 8.68 -3.48 -4.14
N HIS A 20 9.53 -2.85 -4.98
CA HIS A 20 10.91 -2.56 -4.60
C HIS A 20 11.02 -1.65 -3.36
N ARG A 21 10.15 -0.62 -3.26
CA ARG A 21 10.09 0.26 -2.07
C ARG A 21 9.70 -0.51 -0.81
N LEU A 22 8.75 -1.42 -0.90
CA LEU A 22 8.33 -2.26 0.24
C LEU A 22 9.44 -3.21 0.68
N GLU A 23 10.14 -3.83 -0.27
CA GLU A 23 11.31 -4.68 0.03
C GLU A 23 12.43 -3.89 0.72
N LEU A 24 12.70 -2.66 0.26
CA LEU A 24 13.67 -1.78 0.88
C LEU A 24 13.24 -1.40 2.29
N LYS A 25 11.97 -1.02 2.48
CA LYS A 25 11.40 -0.70 3.79
C LYS A 25 11.53 -1.87 4.77
N ARG A 26 11.27 -3.10 4.31
CA ARG A 26 11.46 -4.32 5.12
C ARG A 26 12.93 -4.49 5.58
N LYS A 27 13.89 -4.21 4.71
CA LYS A 27 15.32 -4.24 5.06
C LYS A 27 15.69 -3.14 6.05
N GLN A 28 15.21 -1.92 5.83
CA GLN A 28 15.43 -0.78 6.71
C GLN A 28 14.89 -1.05 8.11
N LEU A 29 13.69 -1.61 8.22
CA LEU A 29 13.07 -1.91 9.51
C LEU A 29 13.91 -2.89 10.34
N ARG A 30 14.52 -3.91 9.70
CA ARG A 30 15.49 -4.79 10.37
C ARG A 30 16.76 -4.05 10.77
N GLN A 31 17.32 -3.22 9.89
CA GLN A 31 18.53 -2.46 10.19
C GLN A 31 18.32 -1.50 11.36
N GLU A 32 17.21 -0.74 11.37
CA GLU A 32 16.82 0.15 12.45
C GLU A 32 16.73 -0.60 13.77
N PHE A 33 16.02 -1.73 13.79
CA PHE A 33 15.89 -2.55 14.99
C PHE A 33 17.23 -3.04 15.54
N TYR A 34 18.15 -3.50 14.69
CA TYR A 34 19.46 -3.99 15.17
C TYR A 34 20.47 -2.86 15.43
N SER A 35 20.20 -1.65 14.96
CA SER A 35 21.02 -0.46 15.22
C SER A 35 20.69 0.24 16.55
N GLN A 36 19.56 -0.11 17.16
CA GLN A 36 19.12 0.52 18.41
C GLN A 36 19.97 0.08 19.61
N ASN A 37 20.03 0.94 20.63
CA ASN A 37 20.68 0.58 21.89
C ASN A 37 19.78 -0.37 22.70
N MET A 38 20.26 -1.59 22.94
CA MET A 38 19.56 -2.61 23.74
C MET A 38 20.00 -2.63 25.22
N ALA A 39 20.78 -1.64 25.65
CA ALA A 39 21.21 -1.51 27.04
C ALA A 39 20.16 -0.85 27.93
N THR A 40 20.26 -1.12 29.23
CA THR A 40 19.51 -0.42 30.27
C THR A 40 19.96 1.03 30.33
N HIS A 41 19.01 1.97 30.32
CA HIS A 41 19.27 3.39 30.45
C HIS A 41 18.27 4.04 31.41
N MET A 42 18.57 5.27 31.82
CA MET A 42 17.67 6.07 32.66
C MET A 42 16.85 7.01 31.79
N GLU A 43 15.54 6.99 31.98
CA GLU A 43 14.58 7.84 31.26
C GLU A 43 13.87 8.74 32.28
N TYR A 44 13.73 10.03 31.98
CA TYR A 44 12.99 10.98 32.83
C TYR A 44 11.55 11.06 32.34
N HIS A 45 10.62 10.54 33.11
CA HIS A 45 9.20 10.56 32.79
C HIS A 45 8.53 11.76 33.47
N ARG A 46 7.83 12.60 32.70
CA ARG A 46 7.07 13.72 33.27
C ARG A 46 5.77 13.19 33.88
N VAL A 47 5.55 13.47 35.16
CA VAL A 47 4.35 13.00 35.91
C VAL A 47 3.37 14.14 36.13
N ARG A 48 3.86 15.37 36.37
CA ARG A 48 3.06 16.60 36.38
C ARG A 48 3.81 17.75 35.71
N LYS A 49 3.17 18.93 35.64
CA LYS A 49 3.70 20.12 34.94
C LYS A 49 5.16 20.41 35.30
N ASP A 50 5.58 20.24 36.56
CA ASP A 50 6.94 20.56 37.02
C ASP A 50 7.64 19.40 37.79
N THR A 51 7.19 18.16 37.62
CA THR A 51 7.81 16.99 38.28
C THR A 51 8.16 15.89 37.28
N TYR A 52 9.41 15.44 37.38
CA TYR A 52 9.96 14.34 36.60
C TYR A 52 10.39 13.23 37.54
N GLU A 53 10.02 12.01 37.21
CA GLU A 53 10.51 10.81 37.87
C GLU A 53 11.56 10.15 36.99
N MET A 54 12.63 9.69 37.61
CA MET A 54 13.69 8.97 36.92
C MET A 54 13.37 7.47 36.99
N ILE A 55 13.14 6.86 35.84
CA ILE A 55 12.87 5.43 35.74
C ILE A 55 14.03 4.73 35.03
N VAL A 56 14.35 3.52 35.49
CA VAL A 56 15.33 2.67 34.81
C VAL A 56 14.56 1.82 33.80
N LYS A 57 14.90 1.97 32.52
CA LYS A 57 14.27 1.24 31.42
C LYS A 57 15.29 0.35 30.74
N GLY A 58 15.00 -0.95 30.75
CA GLY A 58 15.73 -1.95 29.99
C GLY A 58 15.09 -2.18 28.63
N PHE A 59 15.88 -2.68 27.68
CA PHE A 59 15.34 -3.29 26.46
C PHE A 59 14.47 -4.49 26.84
N ARG A 60 13.29 -4.60 26.22
CA ARG A 60 12.34 -5.71 26.48
C ARG A 60 12.24 -6.56 25.21
N PRO A 61 13.08 -7.62 25.07
CA PRO A 61 13.11 -8.44 23.88
C PRO A 61 11.73 -8.96 23.51
N ASP A 62 10.96 -9.45 24.48
CA ASP A 62 9.64 -10.03 24.25
C ASP A 62 8.70 -9.08 23.49
N ARG A 63 8.68 -7.79 23.86
CA ARG A 63 7.81 -6.79 23.24
C ARG A 63 8.40 -6.21 21.95
N GLU A 64 9.68 -5.88 21.97
CA GLU A 64 10.32 -5.20 20.84
C GLU A 64 10.53 -6.15 19.65
N VAL A 65 10.89 -7.42 19.91
CA VAL A 65 11.01 -8.45 18.88
C VAL A 65 9.64 -8.83 18.33
N GLU A 66 8.62 -9.01 19.19
CA GLU A 66 7.25 -9.27 18.73
C GLU A 66 6.75 -8.15 17.82
N LYS A 67 6.93 -6.88 18.22
CA LYS A 67 6.58 -5.72 17.40
C LYS A 67 7.31 -5.72 16.05
N LEU A 68 8.59 -6.04 16.04
CA LEU A 68 9.37 -6.19 14.80
C LEU A 68 8.76 -7.25 13.88
N LEU A 69 8.47 -8.45 14.40
CA LEU A 69 7.93 -9.56 13.63
C LEU A 69 6.55 -9.22 13.06
N THR A 70 5.64 -8.68 13.86
CA THR A 70 4.31 -8.24 13.42
C THR A 70 4.41 -7.22 12.27
N ASN A 71 5.33 -6.26 12.36
CA ASN A 71 5.54 -5.27 11.31
C ASN A 71 6.13 -5.89 10.02
N ILE A 72 7.03 -6.86 10.15
CA ILE A 72 7.58 -7.60 9.00
C ILE A 72 6.49 -8.42 8.32
N ASP A 73 5.68 -9.15 9.09
CA ASP A 73 4.60 -9.97 8.56
C ASP A 73 3.56 -9.13 7.82
N ALA A 74 3.20 -7.96 8.37
CA ALA A 74 2.31 -7.01 7.70
C ALA A 74 2.90 -6.50 6.37
N LEU A 75 4.20 -6.22 6.32
CA LEU A 75 4.90 -5.84 5.09
C LEU A 75 4.95 -6.99 4.09
N ASP A 76 5.20 -8.22 4.53
CA ASP A 76 5.30 -9.39 3.67
C ASP A 76 3.94 -9.72 3.03
N ARG A 77 2.84 -9.66 3.79
CA ARG A 77 1.48 -9.76 3.24
C ARG A 77 1.21 -8.68 2.19
N ARG A 78 1.60 -7.43 2.47
CA ARG A 78 1.46 -6.34 1.51
C ARG A 78 2.28 -6.59 0.24
N ILE A 79 3.53 -7.03 0.36
CA ILE A 79 4.37 -7.38 -0.80
C ILE A 79 3.71 -8.47 -1.64
N ASP A 80 3.18 -9.51 -1.00
CA ASP A 80 2.50 -10.62 -1.69
C ASP A 80 1.27 -10.14 -2.49
N ARG A 81 0.45 -9.25 -1.93
CA ARG A 81 -0.66 -8.62 -2.68
C ARG A 81 -0.17 -7.81 -3.87
N TYR A 82 0.87 -6.99 -3.71
CA TYR A 82 1.44 -6.22 -4.83
C TYR A 82 2.07 -7.12 -5.91
N LEU A 83 2.69 -8.24 -5.52
CA LEU A 83 3.21 -9.23 -6.46
C LEU A 83 2.07 -9.92 -7.22
N PHE A 84 0.95 -10.20 -6.56
CA PHE A 84 -0.25 -10.71 -7.21
C PHE A 84 -0.76 -9.71 -8.26
N ARG A 85 -1.00 -8.44 -7.87
CA ARG A 85 -1.38 -7.37 -8.82
C ARG A 85 -0.44 -7.31 -10.01
N GLN A 86 0.86 -7.30 -9.73
CA GLN A 86 1.87 -7.19 -10.77
C GLN A 86 1.84 -8.38 -11.72
N LYS A 87 1.68 -9.60 -11.21
CA LYS A 87 1.61 -10.81 -12.02
C LYS A 87 0.45 -10.75 -12.99
N HIS A 88 -0.76 -10.45 -12.51
CA HIS A 88 -1.96 -10.40 -13.33
C HIS A 88 -1.93 -9.22 -14.31
N PHE A 89 -1.59 -8.03 -13.83
CA PHE A 89 -1.50 -6.85 -14.68
C PHE A 89 -0.42 -6.98 -15.78
N LYS A 90 0.67 -7.72 -15.54
CA LYS A 90 1.68 -8.01 -16.59
C LYS A 90 1.09 -8.84 -17.73
N VAL A 91 0.17 -9.77 -17.45
CA VAL A 91 -0.50 -10.58 -18.48
C VAL A 91 -1.40 -9.68 -19.33
N PHE A 92 -2.22 -8.85 -18.68
CA PHE A 92 -3.02 -7.85 -19.37
C PHE A 92 -2.16 -6.90 -20.20
N TRP A 93 -1.09 -6.35 -19.62
CA TRP A 93 -0.18 -5.46 -20.31
C TRP A 93 0.43 -6.11 -21.55
N ALA A 94 0.77 -7.40 -21.47
CA ALA A 94 1.27 -8.19 -22.59
C ALA A 94 0.24 -8.36 -23.73
N SER A 95 -1.07 -8.32 -23.42
CA SER A 95 -2.15 -8.39 -24.41
C SER A 95 -2.36 -7.09 -25.20
N LEU A 96 -1.91 -5.95 -24.66
CA LEU A 96 -2.02 -4.65 -25.34
C LEU A 96 -1.04 -4.55 -26.50
N THR A 97 -1.47 -3.91 -27.57
CA THR A 97 -0.62 -3.53 -28.71
C THR A 97 0.42 -2.50 -28.30
N SER A 98 1.50 -2.40 -29.07
CA SER A 98 2.57 -1.43 -28.80
C SER A 98 2.07 0.02 -28.77
N LEU A 99 1.09 0.35 -29.61
CA LEU A 99 0.48 1.68 -29.69
C LEU A 99 -0.40 1.99 -28.46
N GLU A 100 -1.18 1.02 -28.00
CA GLU A 100 -1.99 1.17 -26.78
C GLU A 100 -1.09 1.39 -25.55
N ARG A 101 0.00 0.62 -25.45
CA ARG A 101 0.99 0.81 -24.38
C ARG A 101 1.62 2.19 -24.42
N SER A 102 1.97 2.70 -25.60
CA SER A 102 2.55 4.04 -25.72
C SER A 102 1.56 5.11 -25.28
N PHE A 103 0.28 5.01 -25.65
CA PHE A 103 -0.74 5.97 -25.20
C PHE A 103 -0.88 6.00 -23.68
N LEU A 104 -0.87 4.83 -23.03
CA LEU A 104 -0.97 4.74 -21.56
C LEU A 104 0.28 5.31 -20.88
N ILE A 105 1.48 5.01 -21.38
CA ILE A 105 2.73 5.55 -20.83
C ILE A 105 2.77 7.07 -20.99
N GLU A 106 2.46 7.57 -22.18
CA GLU A 106 2.54 9.00 -22.47
C GLU A 106 1.55 9.83 -21.65
N ARG A 107 0.34 9.30 -21.42
CA ARG A 107 -0.70 9.99 -20.65
C ARG A 107 -0.47 9.92 -19.14
N TYR A 108 -0.06 8.77 -18.60
CA TYR A 108 -0.07 8.54 -17.15
C TYR A 108 1.31 8.60 -16.49
N ILE A 109 2.40 8.41 -17.25
CA ILE A 109 3.77 8.45 -16.73
C ILE A 109 4.48 9.75 -17.12
N ASN A 110 4.33 10.16 -18.37
CA ASN A 110 4.98 11.37 -18.89
C ASN A 110 4.11 12.61 -18.63
N PRO A 111 4.69 13.81 -18.53
CA PRO A 111 3.94 15.07 -18.40
C PRO A 111 3.21 15.49 -19.69
N ASN A 112 3.09 14.59 -20.68
CA ASN A 112 2.51 14.91 -21.97
C ASN A 112 1.00 14.66 -21.95
N THR A 113 0.22 15.65 -22.36
CA THR A 113 -1.25 15.58 -22.42
C THR A 113 -1.71 14.85 -23.69
N VAL A 114 -1.28 13.61 -23.88
CA VAL A 114 -1.69 12.80 -25.03
C VAL A 114 -3.08 12.25 -24.78
N MET A 115 -3.96 12.37 -25.78
CA MET A 115 -5.30 11.81 -25.71
C MET A 115 -5.24 10.29 -25.87
N CYS A 116 -5.41 9.58 -24.76
CA CYS A 116 -5.67 8.14 -24.76
C CYS A 116 -7.13 7.85 -25.14
N PRO A 117 -7.41 6.91 -26.06
CA PRO A 117 -8.77 6.49 -26.39
C PRO A 117 -9.53 6.05 -25.14
N GLN A 118 -10.79 6.47 -25.02
CA GLN A 118 -11.63 6.17 -23.86
C GLN A 118 -11.87 4.66 -23.69
N CYS A 119 -12.04 3.92 -24.78
CA CYS A 119 -12.18 2.47 -24.76
C CYS A 119 -10.95 1.75 -24.17
N LEU A 120 -9.75 2.31 -24.36
CA LEU A 120 -8.52 1.76 -23.79
C LEU A 120 -8.47 2.01 -22.28
N ILE A 121 -8.97 3.17 -21.83
CA ILE A 121 -9.05 3.51 -20.41
C ILE A 121 -10.02 2.57 -19.69
N GLU A 122 -11.23 2.42 -20.23
CA GLU A 122 -12.25 1.52 -19.68
C GLU A 122 -11.72 0.08 -19.58
N LYS A 123 -11.09 -0.41 -20.64
CA LYS A 123 -10.47 -1.74 -20.64
C LYS A 123 -9.40 -1.92 -19.56
N VAL A 124 -8.62 -0.87 -19.25
CA VAL A 124 -7.62 -0.92 -18.17
C VAL A 124 -8.30 -0.92 -16.79
N LEU A 125 -9.36 -0.12 -16.63
CA LEU A 125 -10.10 -0.04 -15.37
C LEU A 125 -10.84 -1.36 -15.07
N ASP A 126 -11.45 -1.97 -16.09
CA ASP A 126 -12.10 -3.28 -15.97
C ASP A 126 -11.12 -4.35 -15.47
N GLU A 127 -9.91 -4.40 -16.05
CA GLU A 127 -8.87 -5.32 -15.59
C GLU A 127 -8.43 -5.01 -14.15
N ILE A 128 -8.26 -3.74 -13.80
CA ILE A 128 -7.92 -3.36 -12.42
C ILE A 128 -9.00 -3.84 -11.45
N ASN A 129 -10.27 -3.64 -11.79
CA ASN A 129 -11.39 -4.08 -10.97
C ASN A 129 -11.42 -5.60 -10.84
N GLU A 130 -11.16 -6.35 -11.91
CA GLU A 130 -11.04 -7.82 -11.86
C GLU A 130 -9.92 -8.26 -10.92
N ILE A 131 -8.75 -7.63 -11.01
CA ILE A 131 -7.60 -7.94 -10.14
C ILE A 131 -7.91 -7.63 -8.68
N GLU A 132 -8.47 -6.47 -8.37
CA GLU A 132 -8.82 -6.11 -6.99
C GLU A 132 -9.90 -7.05 -6.43
N THR A 133 -10.92 -7.37 -7.23
CA THR A 133 -11.95 -8.35 -6.85
C THR A 133 -11.34 -9.71 -6.53
N ALA A 134 -10.38 -10.17 -7.34
CA ALA A 134 -9.67 -11.43 -7.09
C ALA A 134 -8.84 -11.38 -5.79
N ILE A 135 -8.27 -10.23 -5.44
CA ILE A 135 -7.55 -10.04 -4.17
C ILE A 135 -8.51 -10.09 -2.98
N CYS A 136 -9.67 -9.44 -3.06
CA CYS A 136 -10.69 -9.50 -2.00
C CYS A 136 -11.10 -10.95 -1.72
N PHE A 137 -11.39 -11.74 -2.77
CA PHE A 137 -11.70 -13.16 -2.61
C PHE A 137 -10.54 -13.96 -2.01
N ARG A 138 -9.29 -13.65 -2.38
CA ARG A 138 -8.10 -14.31 -1.84
C ARG A 138 -7.91 -14.04 -0.35
N GLU A 139 -8.24 -12.83 0.10
CA GLU A 139 -8.13 -12.40 1.51
C GLU A 139 -9.39 -12.75 2.34
N GLY A 140 -10.44 -13.29 1.71
CA GLY A 140 -11.70 -13.62 2.37
C GLY A 140 -12.56 -12.40 2.71
N ILE A 141 -12.36 -11.29 2.00
CA ILE A 141 -13.12 -10.05 2.12
C ILE A 141 -14.25 -10.11 1.07
N GLU A 142 -15.49 -9.84 1.48
CA GLU A 142 -16.59 -9.71 0.53
C GLU A 142 -16.36 -8.48 -0.36
N PRO A 143 -16.41 -8.58 -1.70
CA PRO A 143 -16.24 -7.43 -2.56
C PRO A 143 -17.37 -6.42 -2.34
N ASP A 144 -17.02 -5.15 -2.17
CA ASP A 144 -18.00 -4.07 -2.06
C ASP A 144 -18.88 -4.04 -3.30
N ASN A 145 -20.18 -4.27 -3.11
CA ASN A 145 -21.17 -4.08 -4.17
C ASN A 145 -21.18 -2.58 -4.55
N GLU A 146 -21.09 -2.27 -5.85
CA GLU A 146 -21.00 -0.92 -6.45
C GLU A 146 -22.14 0.07 -6.14
N ASN A 147 -23.00 -0.19 -5.15
CA ASN A 147 -24.15 0.65 -4.76
C ASN A 147 -24.05 1.30 -3.37
N ASN A 148 -22.87 1.32 -2.74
CA ASN A 148 -22.75 1.92 -1.40
C ASN A 148 -22.64 3.44 -1.51
N GLU A 149 -23.78 4.11 -1.35
CA GLU A 149 -23.88 5.53 -1.03
C GLU A 149 -22.82 5.92 0.01
N ILE A 150 -22.13 7.05 -0.21
CA ILE A 150 -21.21 7.64 0.77
C ILE A 150 -22.03 7.86 2.05
N LEU A 151 -21.84 6.98 3.04
CA LEU A 151 -22.49 7.14 4.34
C LEU A 151 -21.92 8.38 5.01
N GLU A 152 -22.76 9.10 5.76
CA GLU A 152 -22.37 10.36 6.42
C GLU A 152 -21.27 10.20 7.50
N ASP A 153 -20.86 8.96 7.79
CA ASP A 153 -19.84 8.68 8.78
C ASP A 153 -18.41 8.71 8.18
N ALA A 154 -17.63 9.69 8.64
CA ALA A 154 -16.28 9.92 8.14
C ALA A 154 -15.29 8.83 8.55
N GLU A 155 -15.52 8.14 9.68
CA GLU A 155 -14.64 7.05 10.14
C GLU A 155 -14.83 5.77 9.31
N GLU A 156 -16.07 5.43 8.96
CA GLU A 156 -16.38 4.26 8.13
C GLU A 156 -15.91 4.45 6.69
N ASN A 157 -16.03 5.68 6.16
CA ASN A 157 -15.42 6.04 4.88
C ASN A 157 -13.88 6.01 4.93
N LEU A 158 -13.27 6.36 6.06
CA LEU A 158 -11.81 6.29 6.24
C LEU A 158 -11.32 4.85 6.31
N GLU A 159 -12.09 3.95 6.90
CA GLU A 159 -11.80 2.52 6.94
C GLU A 159 -11.91 1.90 5.54
N ARG A 160 -12.96 2.23 4.76
CA ARG A 160 -13.09 1.81 3.35
C ARG A 160 -12.04 2.42 2.43
N MET A 161 -11.67 3.69 2.64
CA MET A 161 -10.53 4.30 1.94
C MET A 161 -9.23 3.61 2.36
N CYS A 162 -9.03 3.33 3.64
CA CYS A 162 -7.89 2.56 4.12
C CYS A 162 -7.84 1.19 3.47
N ASP A 163 -8.96 0.50 3.23
CA ASP A 163 -8.94 -0.74 2.46
C ASP A 163 -8.58 -0.48 0.98
N PHE A 164 -9.09 0.58 0.35
CA PHE A 164 -8.67 0.99 -1.00
C PHE A 164 -7.19 1.47 -1.10
N PHE A 165 -6.56 1.85 0.01
CA PHE A 165 -5.18 2.37 0.10
C PHE A 165 -4.20 1.41 0.82
N ALA A 166 -4.69 0.39 1.54
CA ALA A 166 -3.93 -0.57 2.34
C ALA A 166 -4.08 -2.03 1.86
N ILE A 167 -5.03 -2.33 0.97
CA ILE A 167 -4.99 -3.53 0.13
C ILE A 167 -3.87 -3.39 -0.89
#